data_AF-A0A673CY79-F1
#
_entry.id   AF-A0A673CY79-F1
#
_cell.length_a   1.000
_cell.length_b   1.000
_cell.length_c   1.000
_cell.angle_alpha   90.00
_cell.angle_beta   90.00
_cell.angle_gamma   90.00
#
_symmetry.space_group_name_H-M   'P 1'
#
loop_
_entity.id
_entity.type
_entity.pdbx_description
1 polymer ?
#
loop_
_entity_poly.entity_id
_entity_poly.type
_entity_poly.pdbx_seq_one_letter_code
_entity_poly.pdbx_strand_id
1 'polypeptide(L)'
;YLLFFFFREKQVQVKNPYLDTMEEDILYHFSLSTKTHNLPEMFGDIKFVCVGGSANRMKAFAQFMHNELELPGNPEDIRDICEGTDRYCMFKVGPVLSISHGMGVPSISIMLHEVSTIFCVQSKSGLLRLNM
;
A
#
# COMPACT_ATOMS: atom_id res chain seq x y z
N TYR A 1 -18.11 5.82 -0.83
CA TYR A 1 -17.54 5.60 -2.17
C TYR A 1 -16.31 4.75 -2.02
N LEU A 2 -16.26 3.60 -2.69
CA LEU A 2 -15.07 2.74 -2.78
C LEU A 2 -14.39 3.12 -4.10
N LEU A 3 -13.08 3.37 -4.06
CA LEU A 3 -12.30 3.70 -5.26
C LEU A 3 -11.32 2.56 -5.49
N PHE A 4 -11.36 1.99 -6.69
CA PHE A 4 -10.53 0.86 -7.06
C PHE A 4 -9.43 1.32 -8.02
N PHE A 5 -8.18 1.11 -7.65
CA PHE A 5 -7.02 1.37 -8.49
C PHE A 5 -6.44 0.06 -8.99
N PHE A 6 -6.27 -0.03 -10.31
CA PHE A 6 -5.59 -1.14 -10.96
C PHE A 6 -4.22 -0.68 -11.45
N PHE A 7 -3.15 -1.28 -10.91
CA PHE A 7 -1.80 -1.06 -11.43
C PHE A 7 -1.52 -2.10 -12.51
N ARG A 8 -1.70 -1.71 -13.78
CA ARG A 8 -1.44 -2.57 -14.94
C ARG A 8 0.00 -2.43 -15.41
N GLU A 9 0.89 -3.37 -15.08
CA GLU A 9 2.21 -3.70 -15.71
C GLU A 9 3.20 -2.54 -15.99
N LYS A 10 2.83 -1.28 -15.82
CA LYS A 10 3.69 -0.12 -15.95
C LYS A 10 4.09 0.31 -14.55
N GLN A 11 5.39 0.31 -14.32
CA GLN A 11 6.03 0.83 -13.12
C GLN A 11 5.36 2.14 -12.68
N VAL A 12 5.06 2.25 -11.38
CA VAL A 12 4.48 3.46 -10.81
C VAL A 12 5.57 4.52 -10.80
N GLN A 13 5.43 5.51 -11.68
CA GLN A 13 6.39 6.61 -11.76
C GLN A 13 5.91 7.78 -10.92
N VAL A 14 6.66 8.12 -9.89
CA VAL A 14 6.49 9.39 -9.17
C VAL A 14 7.37 10.44 -9.83
N LYS A 15 6.77 11.56 -10.23
CA LYS A 15 7.47 12.72 -10.81
C LYS A 15 8.07 13.59 -9.70
N ASN A 16 8.98 13.03 -8.91
CA ASN A 16 9.72 13.78 -7.90
C ASN A 16 11.22 13.45 -8.02
N PRO A 17 12.05 14.35 -8.58
CA PRO A 17 13.47 14.10 -8.80
C PRO A 17 14.27 13.97 -7.50
N TYR A 18 13.72 14.43 -6.36
CA TYR A 18 14.40 14.36 -5.08
C TYR A 18 14.28 13.00 -4.40
N LEU A 19 13.28 12.18 -4.78
CA LEU A 19 13.11 10.84 -4.22
C LEU A 19 14.29 9.91 -4.49
N ASP A 20 15.05 10.15 -5.57
CA ASP A 20 16.25 9.36 -5.89
C ASP A 20 17.46 9.75 -5.02
N THR A 21 17.43 10.95 -4.45
CA THR A 21 18.55 11.50 -3.67
C THR A 21 18.38 11.33 -2.16
N MET A 22 17.21 10.88 -1.70
CA MET A 22 16.93 10.69 -0.28
C MET A 22 17.48 9.35 0.19
N GLU A 23 18.25 9.38 1.29
CA GLU A 23 18.83 8.20 1.92
C GLU A 23 17.76 7.34 2.63
N GLU A 24 16.69 7.97 3.09
CA GLU A 24 15.56 7.35 3.75
C GLU A 24 14.28 8.06 3.33
N ASP A 25 13.25 7.27 3.04
CA ASP A 25 11.91 7.77 2.81
C ASP A 25 11.00 7.29 3.94
N ILE A 26 10.39 8.25 4.64
CA ILE A 26 9.53 8.01 5.80
C ILE A 26 8.09 8.33 5.38
N LEU A 27 7.29 7.29 5.32
CA LEU A 27 5.86 7.34 5.06
C LEU A 27 5.14 7.55 6.39
N TYR A 28 5.13 8.81 6.82
CA TYR A 28 4.69 9.21 8.16
C TYR A 28 3.25 8.78 8.48
N HIS A 29 2.33 8.84 7.52
CA HIS A 29 0.92 8.52 7.79
C HIS A 29 0.64 7.02 7.75
N PHE A 30 1.58 6.21 7.27
CA PHE A 30 1.53 4.74 7.35
C PHE A 30 2.46 4.14 8.41
N SER A 31 3.28 4.96 9.08
CA SER A 31 4.31 4.51 10.01
C SER A 31 5.32 3.52 9.38
N LEU A 32 5.62 3.70 8.09
CA LEU A 32 6.58 2.89 7.34
C LEU A 32 7.82 3.72 6.99
N SER A 33 8.99 3.09 6.93
CA SER A 33 10.22 3.70 6.41
C SER A 33 11.00 2.68 5.58
N THR A 34 11.71 3.15 4.56
CA THR A 34 12.59 2.32 3.73
C THR A 34 13.77 1.72 4.49
N LYS A 35 14.17 2.30 5.63
CA LYS A 35 15.23 1.74 6.49
C LYS A 35 14.71 0.68 7.45
N THR A 36 13.47 0.81 7.92
CA THR A 36 12.88 -0.10 8.91
C THR A 36 12.13 -1.26 8.27
N HIS A 37 11.64 -1.10 7.03
CA HIS A 37 10.81 -2.08 6.34
C HIS A 37 11.30 -2.35 4.93
N ASN A 38 11.33 -3.63 4.54
CA ASN A 38 11.63 -4.03 3.17
C ASN A 38 10.38 -3.87 2.28
N LEU A 39 10.12 -2.64 1.81
CA LEU A 39 8.93 -2.34 1.00
C LEU A 39 8.80 -3.24 -0.24
N PRO A 40 9.86 -3.52 -1.04
CA PRO A 40 9.81 -4.47 -2.15
C PRO A 40 9.29 -5.86 -1.77
N GLU A 41 9.71 -6.38 -0.63
CA GLU A 41 9.28 -7.70 -0.14
C GLU A 41 7.83 -7.68 0.37
N MET A 42 7.43 -6.60 1.05
CA MET A 42 6.09 -6.51 1.65
C MET A 42 4.97 -6.32 0.64
N PHE A 43 5.18 -5.52 -0.41
CA PHE A 43 4.13 -5.12 -1.35
C PHE A 43 4.37 -5.59 -2.79
N GLY A 44 5.44 -6.35 -3.07
CA GLY A 44 5.92 -6.58 -4.44
C GLY A 44 5.00 -7.49 -5.27
N ASP A 45 4.14 -8.24 -4.58
CA ASP A 45 3.11 -9.11 -5.13
C ASP A 45 1.75 -8.41 -5.31
N ILE A 46 1.62 -7.14 -4.88
CA ILE A 46 0.38 -6.38 -4.98
C ILE A 46 0.10 -5.97 -6.43
N LYS A 47 -1.11 -6.28 -6.90
CA LYS A 47 -1.62 -5.92 -8.23
C LYS A 47 -2.84 -5.01 -8.18
N PHE A 48 -3.60 -5.07 -7.09
CA PHE A 48 -4.84 -4.33 -6.91
C PHE A 48 -4.79 -3.52 -5.63
N VAL A 49 -5.17 -2.24 -5.71
CA VAL A 49 -5.29 -1.38 -4.53
C VAL A 49 -6.71 -0.85 -4.45
N CYS A 50 -7.42 -1.25 -3.40
CA CYS A 50 -8.77 -0.80 -3.10
C CYS A 50 -8.72 0.20 -1.96
N VAL A 51 -9.33 1.37 -2.13
CA VAL A 51 -9.34 2.41 -1.10
C VAL A 51 -10.76 2.86 -0.77
N GLY A 52 -10.98 3.20 0.49
CA GLY A 52 -12.28 3.70 0.94
C GLY A 52 -12.18 4.47 2.25
N GLY A 53 -13.23 5.21 2.61
CA GLY A 53 -13.09 6.18 3.70
C GLY A 53 -12.99 5.57 5.11
N SER A 54 -13.66 4.44 5.39
CA SER A 54 -13.76 3.87 6.74
C SER A 54 -12.86 2.66 6.92
N ALA A 55 -12.07 2.64 7.99
CA ALA A 55 -11.22 1.50 8.38
C ALA A 55 -12.00 0.19 8.47
N ASN A 56 -13.13 0.16 9.19
CA ASN A 56 -13.96 -1.03 9.33
C ASN A 56 -14.44 -1.56 7.99
N ARG A 57 -14.80 -0.66 7.06
CA ARG A 57 -15.23 -1.06 5.70
C ARG A 57 -14.09 -1.69 4.91
N MET A 58 -12.88 -1.16 5.05
CA MET A 58 -11.71 -1.68 4.36
C MET A 58 -11.19 -2.99 4.97
N LYS A 59 -11.34 -3.16 6.29
CA LYS A 59 -11.10 -4.46 6.96
C LYS A 59 -12.09 -5.52 6.48
N ALA A 60 -13.39 -5.19 6.50
CA ALA A 60 -14.42 -6.10 6.00
C ALA A 60 -14.21 -6.46 4.52
N PHE A 61 -13.77 -5.49 3.70
CA PHE A 61 -13.41 -5.75 2.31
C PHE A 61 -12.20 -6.69 2.20
N ALA A 62 -11.17 -6.52 3.02
CA ALA A 62 -10.01 -7.40 3.03
C ALA A 62 -10.42 -8.85 3.42
N GLN A 63 -11.23 -9.00 4.46
CA GLN A 63 -11.77 -10.29 4.89
C GLN A 63 -12.64 -10.94 3.81
N PHE A 64 -13.47 -10.15 3.13
CA PHE A 64 -14.26 -10.60 2.00
C PHE A 64 -13.36 -11.11 0.86
N MET A 65 -12.36 -10.34 0.46
CA MET A 65 -11.43 -10.75 -0.60
C MET A 65 -10.59 -11.97 -0.23
N HIS A 66 -10.27 -12.17 1.05
CA HIS A 66 -9.57 -13.36 1.52
C HIS A 66 -10.37 -14.63 1.24
N ASN A 67 -11.68 -14.58 1.51
CA ASN A 67 -12.60 -15.68 1.24
C ASN A 67 -12.82 -15.88 -0.26
N GLU A 68 -13.04 -14.80 -1.02
CA GLU A 68 -13.29 -14.88 -2.48
C GLU A 68 -12.07 -15.39 -3.26
N LEU A 69 -10.86 -15.12 -2.77
CA LEU A 69 -9.62 -15.62 -3.38
C LEU A 69 -9.19 -16.98 -2.83
N GLU A 70 -9.97 -17.58 -1.93
CA GLU A 70 -9.71 -18.88 -1.29
C GLU A 70 -8.30 -18.97 -0.70
N LEU A 71 -7.84 -17.88 -0.07
CA LEU A 71 -6.50 -17.82 0.48
C LEU A 71 -6.38 -18.69 1.74
N PRO A 72 -5.21 -19.32 1.97
CA PRO A 72 -4.99 -20.13 3.16
C PRO A 72 -4.98 -19.26 4.43
N GLY A 73 -5.50 -19.80 5.53
CA GLY A 73 -5.55 -19.11 6.83
C GLY A 73 -6.93 -18.53 7.15
N ASN A 74 -7.03 -17.87 8.31
CA ASN A 74 -8.28 -17.31 8.80
C ASN A 74 -8.38 -15.82 8.40
N PRO A 75 -9.48 -15.37 7.77
CA PRO A 75 -9.69 -13.94 7.47
C PRO A 75 -9.69 -13.04 8.73
N GLU A 76 -10.00 -13.58 9.91
CA GLU A 76 -9.93 -12.82 11.17
C GLU A 76 -8.48 -12.48 11.60
N ASP A 77 -7.49 -13.20 11.08
CA ASP A 77 -6.08 -12.96 11.37
C ASP A 77 -5.48 -11.82 10.54
N ILE A 78 -6.27 -11.18 9.65
CA ILE A 78 -5.83 -10.03 8.87
C ILE A 78 -5.54 -8.85 9.82
N ARG A 79 -4.27 -8.47 9.89
CA ARG A 79 -3.76 -7.38 10.73
C ARG A 79 -3.62 -6.07 9.96
N ASP A 80 -3.67 -4.98 10.70
CA ASP A 80 -3.39 -3.66 10.16
C ASP A 80 -1.87 -3.48 10.07
N ILE A 81 -1.35 -3.23 8.88
CA ILE A 81 0.08 -2.98 8.67
C ILE A 81 0.49 -1.64 9.29
N CYS A 82 -0.46 -0.71 9.42
CA CYS A 82 -0.26 0.63 9.94
C CYS A 82 -0.56 0.73 11.44
N GLU A 83 -0.46 -0.34 12.22
CA GLU A 83 -0.75 -0.38 13.68
C GLU A 83 -0.03 0.71 14.50
N GLY A 84 1.04 1.31 13.98
CA GLY A 84 1.76 2.43 14.61
C GLY A 84 1.12 3.82 14.44
N THR A 85 -0.04 3.93 13.79
CA THR A 85 -0.74 5.20 13.51
C THR A 85 -2.25 4.98 13.50
N ASP A 86 -3.02 6.01 13.84
CA ASP A 86 -4.49 5.99 13.83
C ASP A 86 -5.09 6.69 12.58
N ARG A 87 -4.22 7.17 11.67
CA ARG A 87 -4.64 7.99 10.52
C ARG A 87 -5.24 7.17 9.39
N TYR A 88 -4.56 6.09 9.02
CA TYR A 88 -4.96 5.19 7.95
C TYR A 88 -4.74 3.75 8.40
N CYS A 89 -5.58 2.85 7.90
CA CYS A 89 -5.48 1.42 8.14
C CYS A 89 -5.16 0.75 6.81
N MET A 90 -4.28 -0.23 6.83
CA MET A 90 -3.81 -0.93 5.64
C MET A 90 -3.86 -2.44 5.87
N PHE A 91 -4.58 -3.15 5.01
CA PHE A 91 -4.75 -4.60 5.08
C PHE A 91 -4.28 -5.23 3.78
N LYS A 92 -3.36 -6.20 3.86
CA LYS A 92 -2.86 -6.95 2.70
C LYS A 92 -3.48 -8.35 2.66
N VAL A 93 -3.97 -8.73 1.49
CA VAL A 93 -4.63 -10.01 1.24
C VAL A 93 -4.21 -10.53 -0.13
N GLY A 94 -3.21 -11.42 -0.16
CA GLY A 94 -2.59 -11.88 -1.40
C GLY A 94 -2.17 -10.72 -2.30
N PRO A 95 -2.61 -10.65 -3.57
CA PRO A 95 -2.28 -9.57 -4.50
C PRO A 95 -3.15 -8.29 -4.32
N VAL A 96 -4.00 -8.22 -3.30
CA VAL A 96 -4.90 -7.11 -3.03
C VAL A 96 -4.46 -6.33 -1.80
N LEU A 97 -4.34 -5.02 -1.94
CA LEU A 97 -4.09 -4.08 -0.84
C LEU A 97 -5.34 -3.24 -0.58
N SER A 98 -5.81 -3.21 0.66
CA SER A 98 -7.01 -2.50 1.10
C SER A 98 -6.62 -1.38 2.06
N ILE A 99 -6.94 -0.12 1.72
CA ILE A 99 -6.46 1.05 2.48
C ILE A 99 -7.62 1.99 2.86
N SER A 100 -7.66 2.40 4.12
CA SER A 100 -8.59 3.43 4.58
C SER A 100 -8.01 4.83 4.34
N HIS A 101 -8.85 5.81 3.96
CA HIS A 101 -8.39 7.17 3.64
C HIS A 101 -9.20 8.29 4.31
N GLY A 102 -10.08 7.99 5.25
CA GLY A 102 -10.91 8.99 5.92
C GLY A 102 -11.88 9.73 4.99
N MET A 103 -12.13 11.01 5.27
CA MET A 103 -13.08 11.84 4.52
C MET A 103 -12.41 13.05 3.88
N GLY A 104 -12.90 13.41 2.68
CA GLY A 104 -12.49 14.61 1.97
C GLY A 104 -11.27 14.45 1.07
N VAL A 105 -11.15 15.37 0.12
CA VAL A 105 -10.04 15.44 -0.85
C VAL A 105 -8.66 15.58 -0.19
N PRO A 106 -8.48 16.38 0.89
CA PRO A 106 -7.17 16.48 1.54
C PRO A 106 -6.67 15.13 2.05
N SER A 107 -7.55 14.36 2.71
CA SER A 107 -7.18 13.07 3.28
C SER A 107 -6.82 12.03 2.22
N ILE A 108 -7.61 11.91 1.16
CA ILE A 108 -7.28 10.96 0.09
C ILE A 108 -6.00 11.36 -0.67
N SER A 109 -5.71 12.66 -0.81
CA SER A 109 -4.48 13.11 -1.48
C SER A 109 -3.20 12.69 -0.74
N ILE A 110 -3.19 12.79 0.60
CA ILE A 110 -2.05 12.36 1.43
C ILE A 110 -1.82 10.86 1.25
N MET A 111 -2.89 10.08 1.41
CA MET A 111 -2.86 8.62 1.22
C MET A 111 -2.34 8.26 -0.18
N LEU A 112 -2.86 8.89 -1.24
CA LEU A 112 -2.42 8.61 -2.62
C LEU A 112 -0.95 8.97 -2.86
N HIS A 113 -0.45 10.05 -2.27
CA HIS A 113 0.94 10.43 -2.37
C HIS A 113 1.85 9.36 -1.75
N GLU A 114 1.58 8.94 -0.52
CA GLU A 114 2.40 7.93 0.16
C GLU A 114 2.30 6.56 -0.53
N VAL A 115 1.12 6.15 -0.97
CA VAL A 115 0.94 4.89 -1.71
C VAL A 115 1.70 4.89 -3.03
N SER A 116 1.68 6.00 -3.76
CA SER A 116 2.43 6.12 -5.02
C SER A 116 3.94 6.01 -4.79
N THR A 117 4.42 6.57 -3.68
CA THR A 117 5.81 6.46 -3.25
C THR A 117 6.19 5.01 -2.96
N ILE A 118 5.37 4.25 -2.21
CA ILE A 118 5.60 2.81 -1.94
C ILE A 118 5.87 2.08 -3.24
N PHE A 119 4.94 2.14 -4.21
CA PHE A 119 5.07 1.40 -5.46
C PHE A 119 6.21 1.92 -6.37
N CYS A 120 6.58 3.19 -6.24
CA CYS A 120 7.72 3.75 -6.96
C CYS A 120 9.04 3.20 -6.43
N VAL A 121 9.22 3.15 -5.10
CA VAL A 121 10.42 2.56 -4.48
C VAL A 121 10.58 1.10 -4.89
N GLN A 122 9.48 0.33 -4.92
CA GLN A 122 9.51 -1.06 -5.38
C GLN A 122 9.97 -1.22 -6.83
N SER A 123 9.47 -0.36 -7.72
CA SER A 123 9.82 -0.38 -9.15
C SER A 123 11.33 -0.16 -9.36
N LYS A 124 11.97 0.66 -8.51
CA LYS A 124 13.42 0.92 -8.55
C LYS A 124 14.25 -0.28 -8.06
N SER A 125 13.82 -0.96 -7.00
CA SER A 125 14.51 -2.16 -6.49
C SER A 125 14.47 -3.33 -7.48
N GLY A 126 13.39 -3.46 -8.27
CA GLY A 126 13.32 -4.42 -9.37
C GLY A 126 14.29 -4.10 -10.52
N LEU A 127 14.55 -2.82 -10.79
CA LEU A 127 15.50 -2.39 -11.82
C LEU A 127 16.97 -2.64 -11.39
N LEU A 128 17.29 -2.50 -10.10
CA LEU A 128 18.62 -2.82 -9.55
C LEU A 128 18.95 -4.32 -9.62
N ARG A 129 17.95 -5.21 -9.58
CA ARG A 129 18.14 -6.66 -9.77
C ARG A 129 18.33 -7.10 -11.22
N LEU A 130 17.98 -6.27 -12.20
CA LEU A 130 18.16 -6.58 -13.63
C LEU A 130 19.50 -6.08 -14.19
N ASN A 131 20.26 -5.28 -13.42
CA ASN A 131 21.57 -4.74 -13.80
C ASN A 131 22.73 -5.41 -13.04
N MET A 132 22.53 -6.59 -12.46
CA MET A 132 23.54 -7.40 -11.78
C MET A 132 23.45 -8.84 -12.29
#